data_AF-A0A537IKX2-F1
#
_entry.id   AF-A0A537IKX2-F1
#
_cell.length_a   1.000
_cell.length_b   1.000
_cell.length_c   1.000
_cell.angle_alpha   90.00
_cell.angle_beta   90.00
_cell.angle_gamma   90.00
#
_symmetry.space_group_name_H-M   'P 1'
#
loop_
_entity.id
_entity.type
_entity.pdbx_description
1 polymer ?
#
loop_
_entity_poly.entity_id
_entity_poly.type
_entity_poly.pdbx_seq_one_letter_code
_entity_poly.pdbx_strand_id
1 'polypeptide(L)'
;KSVVEGRVALADEVLHMEEEADRIYWMIIRQLLLAVLDRRVAKEVGIEGPMHVVGNRVIAKSLERMADSASHVALESQRLKGNGKSV
;
A
#
# COMPACT_ATOMS: atom_id res chain seq x y z
N LYS A 1 21.33 0.06 4.35
CA LYS A 1 21.78 -0.67 5.57
C LYS A 1 20.64 -1.36 6.34
N SER A 2 19.36 -1.24 5.96
CA SER A 2 18.24 -1.85 6.71
C SER A 2 18.04 -3.35 6.50
N VAL A 3 18.27 -3.88 5.29
CA VAL A 3 18.10 -5.32 4.96
C VAL A 3 19.05 -6.22 5.76
N VAL A 4 20.22 -5.70 6.17
CA VAL A 4 21.28 -6.48 6.83
C VAL A 4 21.16 -6.47 8.35
N GLU A 5 20.47 -5.49 8.95
CA GLU A 5 20.44 -5.32 10.42
C GLU A 5 19.37 -6.16 11.13
N GLY A 6 18.49 -6.84 10.38
CA GLY A 6 17.58 -7.84 10.94
C GLY A 6 16.76 -7.35 12.14
N ARG A 7 16.33 -6.08 12.12
CA ARG A 7 15.43 -5.54 13.15
C ARG A 7 14.04 -6.12 12.91
N VAL A 8 13.69 -7.17 13.64
CA VAL A 8 12.39 -7.87 13.53
C VAL A 8 11.23 -6.87 13.67
N ALA A 9 11.37 -5.89 14.57
CA ALA A 9 10.41 -4.80 14.75
C ALA A 9 10.13 -3.98 13.46
N LEU A 10 11.14 -3.78 12.60
CA LEU A 10 10.94 -3.09 11.31
C LEU A 10 10.21 -3.97 10.30
N ALA A 11 10.43 -5.30 10.34
CA ALA A 11 9.73 -6.20 9.45
C ALA A 11 8.24 -6.29 9.82
N ASP A 12 7.93 -6.38 11.12
CA ASP A 12 6.53 -6.37 11.60
C ASP A 12 5.84 -5.03 11.31
N GLU A 13 6.56 -3.91 11.43
CA GLU A 13 6.06 -2.59 11.03
C GLU A 13 5.75 -2.53 9.52
N VAL A 14 6.62 -3.08 8.66
CA VAL A 14 6.38 -3.14 7.21
C VAL A 14 5.16 -3.99 6.88
N LEU A 15 4.94 -5.12 7.57
CA LEU A 15 3.73 -5.93 7.41
C LEU A 15 2.47 -5.15 7.81
N HIS A 16 2.51 -4.45 8.95
CA HIS A 16 1.39 -3.62 9.37
C HIS A 16 1.08 -2.48 8.38
N MET A 17 2.12 -1.91 7.78
CA MET A 17 1.98 -0.86 6.76
C MET A 17 1.37 -1.36 5.46
N GLU A 18 1.56 -2.63 5.10
CA GLU A 18 0.89 -3.24 3.95
C GLU A 18 -0.63 -3.34 4.18
N GLU A 19 -1.07 -3.79 5.37
CA GLU A 19 -2.50 -3.81 5.69
C GLU A 19 -3.14 -2.40 5.67
N GLU A 20 -2.38 -1.38 6.07
CA GLU A 20 -2.84 0.01 6.00
C GLU A 20 -2.92 0.50 4.55
N ALA A 21 -1.95 0.14 3.71
CA ALA A 21 -1.98 0.45 2.28
C ALA A 21 -3.20 -0.18 1.58
N ASP A 22 -3.56 -1.41 1.94
CA ASP A 22 -4.78 -2.09 1.48
C ASP A 22 -6.05 -1.32 1.87
N ARG A 23 -6.15 -0.92 3.15
CA ARG A 23 -7.29 -0.12 3.65
C ARG A 23 -7.40 1.21 2.90
N ILE A 24 -6.28 1.89 2.69
CA ILE A 24 -6.22 3.16 1.94
C ILE A 24 -6.64 2.94 0.49
N TYR A 25 -6.18 1.88 -0.18
CA TYR A 25 -6.60 1.55 -1.54
C TYR A 25 -8.12 1.43 -1.64
N TRP A 26 -8.74 0.64 -0.76
CA TRP A 26 -10.20 0.48 -0.75
C TRP A 26 -10.94 1.79 -0.46
N MET A 27 -10.42 2.61 0.44
CA MET A 27 -10.98 3.93 0.73
C MET A 27 -10.92 4.84 -0.50
N ILE A 28 -9.80 4.86 -1.23
CA ILE A 28 -9.65 5.63 -2.47
C ILE A 28 -10.68 5.14 -3.51
N ILE A 29 -10.81 3.83 -3.71
CA ILE A 29 -11.83 3.29 -4.64
C ILE A 29 -13.24 3.77 -4.26
N ARG A 30 -13.58 3.76 -2.97
CA ARG A 30 -14.89 4.24 -2.51
C ARG A 30 -15.09 5.72 -2.79
N GLN A 31 -14.10 6.56 -2.52
CA GLN A 31 -14.15 8.00 -2.80
C GLN A 31 -14.29 8.28 -4.30
N LEU A 32 -13.56 7.55 -5.13
CA LEU A 32 -13.64 7.67 -6.58
C LEU A 32 -15.03 7.26 -7.11
N LEU A 33 -15.64 6.19 -6.59
CA LEU A 33 -16.99 5.79 -6.95
C LEU A 33 -18.04 6.82 -6.48
N LEU A 34 -17.89 7.37 -5.28
CA LEU A 34 -18.77 8.43 -4.77
C LEU A 34 -18.64 9.70 -5.62
N ALA A 35 -17.44 10.07 -6.04
CA ALA A 35 -17.20 11.20 -6.95
C ALA A 35 -17.85 11.02 -8.32
N VAL A 36 -17.97 9.77 -8.82
CA VAL A 36 -18.72 9.48 -10.05
C VAL A 36 -20.22 9.70 -9.87
N LEU A 37 -20.75 9.41 -8.68
CA LEU A 37 -22.18 9.49 -8.38
C LEU A 37 -22.62 10.90 -7.96
N ASP A 38 -21.77 11.68 -7.29
CA ASP A 38 -22.08 13.01 -6.80
C ASP A 38 -20.98 14.03 -7.18
N ARG A 39 -21.36 15.02 -8.00
CA ARG A 39 -20.48 16.11 -8.43
C ARG A 39 -20.00 16.99 -7.26
N ARG A 40 -20.74 17.07 -6.15
CA ARG A 40 -20.29 17.79 -4.94
C ARG A 40 -19.10 17.08 -4.32
N VAL A 41 -19.21 15.77 -4.12
CA VAL A 41 -18.09 14.92 -3.66
C VAL A 41 -16.92 15.02 -4.62
N ALA A 42 -17.17 14.93 -5.94
CA ALA A 42 -16.11 15.08 -6.94
C ALA A 42 -15.32 16.39 -6.76
N LYS A 43 -16.01 17.51 -6.52
CA LYS A 43 -15.37 18.81 -6.27
C LYS A 43 -14.58 18.82 -4.95
N GLU A 44 -15.11 18.22 -3.89
CA GLU A 44 -14.43 18.13 -2.58
C GLU A 44 -13.15 17.31 -2.64
N VAL A 45 -13.12 16.24 -3.45
CA VAL A 45 -11.97 15.36 -3.61
C VAL A 45 -11.06 15.71 -4.81
N GLY A 46 -11.28 16.84 -5.47
CA GLY A 46 -10.42 17.32 -6.58
C GLY A 46 -10.55 16.53 -7.90
N ILE A 47 -11.70 15.87 -8.12
CA ILE A 47 -12.00 15.14 -9.36
C ILE A 47 -12.75 16.07 -10.32
N GLU A 48 -12.05 16.56 -11.33
CA GLU A 48 -12.60 17.50 -12.33
C GLU A 48 -13.20 16.79 -13.55
N GLY A 49 -12.80 15.54 -13.79
CA GLY A 49 -13.30 14.77 -14.91
C GLY A 49 -12.98 13.27 -14.82
N PRO A 50 -13.55 12.46 -15.73
CA PRO A 50 -13.44 11.00 -15.69
C PRO A 50 -12.01 10.47 -15.75
N MET A 51 -11.10 11.18 -16.41
CA MET A 51 -9.69 10.80 -16.48
C MET A 51 -9.00 10.83 -15.11
N HIS A 52 -9.41 11.72 -14.21
CA HIS A 52 -8.89 11.73 -12.84
C HIS A 52 -9.33 10.47 -12.09
N VAL A 53 -10.55 9.97 -12.33
CA VAL A 53 -11.04 8.74 -11.70
C VAL A 53 -10.17 7.55 -12.08
N VAL A 54 -9.94 7.36 -13.38
CA VAL A 54 -9.13 6.25 -13.89
C VAL A 54 -7.66 6.42 -13.47
N GLY A 55 -7.11 7.62 -13.60
CA GLY A 55 -5.72 7.91 -13.21
C GLY A 55 -5.46 7.68 -11.73
N ASN A 56 -6.30 8.22 -10.85
CA ASN A 56 -6.17 8.03 -9.41
C ASN A 56 -6.34 6.57 -8.99
N ARG A 57 -7.21 5.80 -9.65
CA ARG A 57 -7.33 4.36 -9.41
C ARG A 57 -6.02 3.63 -9.72
N VAL A 58 -5.37 3.96 -10.84
CA VAL A 58 -4.08 3.34 -11.22
C VAL A 58 -2.99 3.70 -10.22
N ILE A 59 -2.91 4.96 -9.80
CA ILE A 59 -1.95 5.42 -8.79
C ILE A 59 -2.16 4.67 -7.47
N ALA A 60 -3.41 4.57 -6.99
CA ALA A 60 -3.74 3.87 -5.76
C ALA A 60 -3.33 2.39 -5.81
N LYS A 61 -3.61 1.69 -6.92
CA LYS A 61 -3.18 0.29 -7.08
C LYS A 61 -1.66 0.16 -7.19
N SER A 62 -0.97 1.14 -7.78
CA SER A 62 0.49 1.13 -7.82
C SER A 62 1.10 1.27 -6.43
N LEU A 63 0.51 2.11 -5.56
CA LEU A 63 0.97 2.29 -4.19
C LEU A 63 0.77 1.03 -3.34
N GLU A 64 -0.40 0.39 -3.44
CA GLU A 64 -0.65 -0.90 -2.76
C GLU A 64 0.36 -1.96 -3.22
N ARG A 65 0.59 -2.11 -4.53
CA ARG A 65 1.58 -3.05 -5.04
C ARG A 65 3.01 -2.79 -4.56
N MET A 66 3.36 -1.53 -4.31
CA MET A 66 4.65 -1.17 -3.74
C MET A 66 4.75 -1.61 -2.27
N ALA A 67 3.65 -1.50 -1.51
CA ALA A 67 3.56 -2.01 -0.15
C ALA A 67 3.65 -3.55 -0.12
N ASP A 68 2.93 -4.26 -1.00
CA ASP A 68 3.04 -5.72 -1.15
C ASP A 68 4.47 -6.17 -1.45
N SER A 69 5.15 -5.43 -2.32
CA SER A 69 6.54 -5.74 -2.67
C SER A 69 7.47 -5.53 -1.47
N ALA A 70 7.22 -4.51 -0.66
CA ALA A 70 7.97 -4.25 0.56
C ALA A 70 7.71 -5.31 1.64
N SER A 71 6.46 -5.75 1.81
CA SER A 71 6.09 -6.83 2.73
C SER A 71 6.74 -8.15 2.34
N HIS A 72 6.78 -8.47 1.05
CA HIS A 72 7.47 -9.65 0.54
C HIS A 72 8.98 -9.62 0.85
N VAL A 73 9.64 -8.47 0.66
CA VAL A 73 11.07 -8.31 1.01
C VAL A 73 11.30 -8.46 2.52
N ALA A 74 10.41 -7.93 3.35
CA ALA A 74 10.49 -8.07 4.80
C ALA A 74 10.36 -9.53 5.26
N LEU A 75 9.41 -10.28 4.68
CA LEU A 75 9.22 -11.70 4.95
C LEU A 75 10.44 -12.54 4.55
N GLU A 76 10.98 -12.32 3.35
CA GLU A 76 12.19 -13.02 2.91
C GLU A 76 13.39 -12.70 3.81
N SER A 77 13.52 -11.46 4.25
CA SER A 77 14.57 -11.06 5.19
C SER A 77 14.45 -11.77 6.55
N GLN A 78 13.23 -11.96 7.07
CA GLN A 78 12.98 -12.73 8.30
C GLN A 78 13.34 -14.22 8.12
N ARG A 79 12.96 -14.83 6.99
CA ARG A 79 13.26 -16.25 6.67
C ARG A 79 14.76 -16.53 6.64
N LEU A 80 15.52 -15.67 5.96
CA LEU A 80 16.98 -15.80 5.88
C LEU A 80 17.65 -15.74 7.27
N LYS A 81 17.15 -14.90 8.18
CA LYS A 81 17.66 -14.81 9.55
C LYS A 81 17.31 -16.04 10.40
N GLY A 82 16.15 -16.66 10.18
CA GLY A 82 15.74 -17.90 10.85
C GLY A 82 16.66 -19.08 10.53
N ASN A 83 17.02 -19.23 9.25
CA ASN A 83 17.89 -20.32 8.79
C ASN A 83 19.35 -20.18 9.25
N GLY A 84 19.84 -18.95 9.48
CA GLY A 84 21.19 -18.69 9.99
C GLY A 84 21.40 -19.01 11.48
N LYS A 85 20.35 -19.34 12.24
CA LYS A 85 20.43 -19.75 13.66
C LYS A 85 20.43 -21.26 13.86
N SER A 86 20.28 -22.05 12.80
CA SER A 86 20.25 -23.52 12.83
C SER A 86 21.55 -24.18 12.37
N VAL A 87 22.63 -23.41 12.19
CA VAL A 87 23.97 -23.91 11.86
C VAL A 87 24.96 -23.53 12.96
#